data_AF-A0A0M0BX33-F1
#
_entry.id   AF-A0A0M0BX33-F1
#
_cell.length_a   1.000
_cell.length_b   1.000
_cell.length_c   1.000
_cell.angle_alpha   90.00
_cell.angle_beta   90.00
_cell.angle_gamma   90.00
#
_symmetry.space_group_name_H-M   'P 1'
#
loop_
_entity.id
_entity.type
_entity.pdbx_description
1 polymer ?
#
loop_
_entity_poly.entity_id
_entity_poly.type
_entity_poly.pdbx_seq_one_letter_code
_entity_poly.pdbx_strand_id
1 'polypeptide(L)' 'MTDKIKYCPTCGSTNIFWVSGLPQLWSLWECKECGYKGALILEGGYLGAKLRKEWNKKQQEKQGQNQL' A
#
# COMPACT_ATOMS: atom_id res chain seq x y z
N MET A 1 22.31 1.88 -3.95
CA MET A 1 21.28 2.63 -3.19
C MET A 1 20.06 1.72 -3.10
N THR A 2 19.75 1.20 -1.91
CA THR A 2 18.63 0.26 -1.76
C THR A 2 17.35 1.08 -1.63
N ASP A 3 16.48 1.07 -2.67
CA ASP A 3 15.18 1.73 -2.58
C ASP A 3 14.40 1.09 -1.43
N LYS A 4 14.04 1.88 -0.43
CA LYS A 4 13.26 1.37 0.71
C LYS A 4 11.86 1.04 0.21
N ILE A 5 11.41 -0.19 0.45
CA ILE A 5 10.07 -0.64 0.08
C ILE A 5 9.02 0.25 0.78
N LYS A 6 8.06 0.75 0.00
CA LYS A 6 6.99 1.64 0.45
C LYS A 6 5.70 0.86 0.67
N TYR A 7 5.02 1.10 1.78
CA TYR A 7 3.79 0.41 2.18
C TYR A 7 2.65 1.39 2.43
N CYS A 8 1.44 0.98 2.05
CA CYS A 8 0.24 1.75 2.27
C CYS A 8 -0.05 1.79 3.78
N PRO A 9 -0.23 2.97 4.38
CA PRO A 9 -0.49 3.09 5.81
C PRO A 9 -1.85 2.49 6.21
N THR A 10 -2.78 2.40 5.27
CA THR A 10 -4.15 1.90 5.52
C THR A 10 -4.23 0.38 5.41
N CYS A 11 -3.68 -0.20 4.34
CA CYS A 11 -3.88 -1.62 4.03
C CYS A 11 -2.61 -2.47 4.02
N GLY A 12 -1.42 -1.87 3.95
CA GLY A 12 -0.15 -2.61 3.88
C GLY A 12 0.26 -3.10 2.49
N SER A 13 -0.49 -2.77 1.44
CA SER A 13 -0.09 -3.04 0.05
C SER A 13 1.14 -2.22 -0.35
N THR A 14 1.94 -2.76 -1.28
CA THR A 14 3.03 -2.04 -1.96
C THR A 14 2.59 -1.43 -3.30
N ASN A 15 1.33 -1.61 -3.69
CA ASN A 15 0.77 -1.10 -4.94
C ASN A 15 0.39 0.38 -4.78
N ILE A 16 1.43 1.24 -4.71
CA ILE A 16 1.32 2.66 -4.39
C ILE A 16 2.07 3.47 -5.45
N PHE A 17 1.45 4.53 -5.93
CA PHE A 17 2.00 5.39 -6.97
C PHE A 17 1.84 6.86 -6.62
N TRP A 18 2.64 7.72 -7.22
CA TRP A 18 2.39 9.15 -7.18
C TRP A 18 1.04 9.46 -7.82
N VAL A 19 0.28 10.35 -7.19
CA VAL A 19 -0.92 10.91 -7.81
C VAL A 19 -0.48 11.75 -9.02
N SER A 20 -1.00 11.41 -10.19
CA SER A 20 -0.74 12.12 -11.44
C SER A 20 -2.00 12.87 -11.93
N GLY A 21 -1.80 13.84 -12.82
CA GLY A 21 -2.89 14.54 -13.52
C GLY A 21 -3.14 15.99 -13.07
N LEU A 22 -2.69 16.41 -11.88
CA LEU A 22 -2.79 17.79 -11.41
C LEU A 22 -1.50 18.26 -10.72
N PRO A 23 -0.98 19.46 -11.04
CA PRO A 23 0.22 20.01 -10.42
C PRO A 23 0.22 20.08 -8.89
N GLN A 24 -0.95 20.28 -8.31
CA GLN A 24 -1.12 20.42 -6.87
C GLN A 24 -1.02 19.09 -6.11
N LEU A 25 -1.03 17.94 -6.81
CA LEU A 25 -1.06 16.61 -6.20
C LEU A 25 0.29 15.89 -6.22
N TRP A 26 1.36 16.56 -6.68
CA TRP A 26 2.71 16.00 -6.81
C TRP A 26 3.40 15.63 -5.50
N SER A 27 2.73 15.80 -4.36
CA SER A 27 3.19 15.38 -3.03
C SER A 27 2.33 14.27 -2.43
N LEU A 28 1.38 13.71 -3.18
CA LEU A 28 0.46 12.68 -2.71
C LEU A 28 0.74 11.33 -3.34
N TRP A 29 0.52 10.29 -2.56
CA TRP A 29 0.56 8.89 -2.95
C TRP A 29 -0.86 8.33 -3.03
N GLU A 30 -1.09 7.47 -4.02
CA GLU A 30 -2.33 6.71 -4.21
C GLU A 30 -2.06 5.21 -4.08
N CYS A 31 -2.84 4.50 -3.26
CA CYS A 31 -2.85 3.05 -3.23
C CYS A 31 -3.95 2.50 -4.15
N LYS A 32 -3.57 1.69 -5.14
CA LYS A 32 -4.50 1.09 -6.11
C LYS A 32 -5.34 -0.06 -5.54
N GLU A 33 -4.99 -0.59 -4.37
CA GLU A 33 -5.75 -1.68 -3.75
C GLU A 33 -6.91 -1.21 -2.87
N CYS A 34 -6.70 -0.15 -2.09
CA CYS A 34 -7.69 0.33 -1.13
C CYS A 34 -8.19 1.77 -1.38
N GLY A 35 -7.61 2.47 -2.37
CA GLY A 35 -7.98 3.84 -2.71
C GLY A 35 -7.40 4.92 -1.80
N TYR A 36 -6.51 4.58 -0.87
CA TYR A 36 -5.82 5.58 -0.03
C TYR A 36 -5.16 6.67 -0.90
N LYS A 37 -5.37 7.94 -0.55
CA LYS A 37 -4.74 9.11 -1.16
C LYS A 37 -4.21 10.04 -0.06
N GLY A 38 -2.91 10.27 -0.02
CA GLY A 38 -2.33 11.14 1.01
C GLY A 38 -0.82 11.27 0.94
N ALA A 39 -0.28 12.19 1.74
CA ALA A 39 1.15 12.44 1.80
C ALA A 39 1.93 11.40 2.63
N LEU A 40 1.23 10.63 3.48
CA LEU A 40 1.87 9.70 4.41
C LEU A 40 2.11 8.34 3.75
N ILE A 41 3.34 7.86 3.78
CA ILE A 41 3.73 6.52 3.36
C ILE A 41 4.66 5.89 4.38
N LEU A 42 4.53 4.57 4.56
CA LEU A 42 5.40 3.82 5.44
C LEU A 42 6.60 3.29 4.65
N GLU A 43 7.79 3.75 5.01
CA GLU A 43 9.03 3.29 4.40
C GLU A 43 9.67 2.18 5.25
N GLY A 44 9.70 0.97 4.72
CA GLY A 44 10.41 -0.16 5.33
C GLY A 44 10.07 -0.40 6.81
N GLY A 45 11.01 -1.02 7.50
CA GLY A 45 10.97 -1.18 8.96
C GLY A 45 9.92 -2.16 9.47
N TYR A 46 9.84 -2.24 10.80
CA TYR A 46 8.97 -3.17 11.51
C TYR A 46 7.48 -2.94 11.22
N LEU A 47 7.04 -1.67 11.19
CA LEU A 47 5.63 -1.32 10.99
C LEU A 47 5.13 -1.67 9.58
N GLY A 48 5.90 -1.32 8.54
CA GLY A 48 5.58 -1.68 7.16
C GLY A 48 5.54 -3.20 6.96
N ALA A 49 6.52 -3.92 7.52
CA ALA A 49 6.57 -5.37 7.46
C ALA A 49 5.37 -6.03 8.18
N LYS A 50 4.96 -5.50 9.34
CA LYS A 50 3.79 -6.00 10.08
C LYS A 50 2.51 -5.82 9.27
N LEU A 51 2.28 -4.63 8.72
CA LEU A 51 1.12 -4.36 7.87
C LEU A 51 1.10 -5.24 6.62
N ARG A 52 2.27 -5.47 6.00
CA ARG A 52 2.35 -6.36 4.83
C ARG A 52 1.97 -7.80 5.16
N LYS A 53 2.36 -8.32 6.33
CA LYS A 53 1.96 -9.67 6.77
C LYS A 53 0.44 -9.77 6.90
N GLU A 54 -0.20 -8.77 7.52
CA GLU A 54 -1.65 -8.73 7.68
C GLU A 54 -2.38 -8.58 6.33
N TRP A 55 -1.83 -7.78 5.40
CA TRP A 55 -2.34 -7.70 4.03
C TRP A 55 -2.33 -9.07 3.34
N ASN A 56 -1.20 -9.78 3.37
CA ASN A 56 -1.07 -11.08 2.70
C ASN A 56 -2.04 -12.12 3.27
N LYS A 57 -2.28 -12.15 4.58
CA LYS A 57 -3.28 -13.04 5.21
C LYS A 57 -4.68 -12.78 4.65
N LYS A 58 -5.11 -11.51 4.63
CA LYS A 58 -6.41 -11.11 4.09
C LYS A 58 -6.60 -11.50 2.63
N GLN A 59 -5.54 -11.45 1.82
CA GLN A 59 -5.61 -11.85 0.42
C GLN A 59 -5.77 -13.37 0.25
N GLN A 60 -5.11 -14.17 1.10
CA GLN A 60 -5.26 -15.63 1.10
C GLN A 60 -6.68 -16.04 1.50
N GLU A 61 -7.26 -15.38 2.51
CA GLU A 61 -8.65 -15.62 2.94
C GLU A 61 -9.65 -15.31 1.82
N LYS A 62 -9.47 -14.19 1.11
CA LYS A 62 -10.31 -13.82 -0.04
C LYS A 62 -10.21 -14.82 -1.20
N GLN A 63 -9.02 -15.35 -1.48
CA GLN A 63 -8.83 -16.34 -2.53
C GLN A 63 -9.49 -17.68 -2.20
N GLY A 64 -9.50 -18.08 -0.92
CA GLY A 64 -10.22 -19.27 -0.47
C GLY A 64 -11.75 -19.13 -0.50
N GLN A 65 -12.29 -17.92 -0.36
CA GLN A 65 -13.74 -17.66 -0.42
C GLN A 65 -14.30 -17.58 -1.84
N ASN A 66 -13.47 -17.28 -2.84
CA ASN A 66 -13.88 -17.19 -4.25
C ASN A 66 -13.92 -18.56 -4.97
N GLN A 67 -13.78 -19.67 -4.24
CA GLN A 67 -13.75 -21.03 -4.79
C GLN A 67 -14.98 -21.88 -4.40
N LEU A 68 -16.04 -21.25 -3.88
CA LEU A 68 -17.36 -21.85 -3.58
C LEU A 68 -18.45 -21.25 -4.48
#